data_AF-A0A9J6D2E1-F1
#
_entry.id   AF-A0A9J6D2E1-F1
#
_cell.length_a   1.000
_cell.length_b   1.000
_cell.length_c   1.000
_cell.angle_alpha   90.00
_cell.angle_beta   90.00
_cell.angle_gamma   90.00
#
_symmetry.space_group_name_H-M   'P 1'
#
loop_
_entity.id
_entity.type
_entity.pdbx_description
1 polymer ?
#
loop_
_entity_poly.entity_id
_entity_poly.type
_entity_poly.pdbx_seq_one_letter_code
_entity_poly.pdbx_strand_id
1 'polypeptide(L)'
;MSSFMRRHFKGYGRICKYFGLLILRSSRTSESEEQFLSWNKCYLIYSAACMFLCAINEIAYIYELWITVLVHELIFTTHLYVLICAFDSSKIALNATLMLLKARSLQNFFHESHKYEQRVRFVAPKNGLKATNASYLIRFLLLAAFVVNVCTSSYLSIEFVDKLACGPVLGATLKLTCIAGNFVFYVLDAAPFLVIRPCCEVIRLYIEHQHAVLRLIVRSGGNDYVGPERRARLVENVRLNLGAISHIKRSLNETWQHAIVVSGAMVLWASCSGIYLNFVEEFWTVEHVLSITYTISAVLDFLDIAILSDAMVREVRNVRRTLQEVVISSESDSYVDQVRICSRSLSVDAELRARLH
;
A
#
# COMPACT_ATOMS: atom_id res chain seq x y z
N MET A 1 -24.61 9.24 3.73
CA MET A 1 -24.08 8.17 2.84
C MET A 1 -22.60 7.98 3.13
N SER A 2 -22.14 6.76 3.41
CA SER A 2 -20.73 6.49 3.69
C SER A 2 -19.86 6.58 2.43
N SER A 3 -18.67 7.18 2.59
CA SER A 3 -17.68 7.39 1.52
C SER A 3 -17.36 6.09 0.77
N PHE A 4 -17.22 6.15 -0.55
CA PHE A 4 -16.81 4.99 -1.36
C PHE A 4 -15.41 4.51 -0.98
N MET A 5 -14.45 5.44 -0.81
CA MET A 5 -13.11 5.15 -0.28
C MET A 5 -13.19 4.35 1.04
N ARG A 6 -13.99 4.80 2.00
CA ARG A 6 -14.12 4.13 3.30
C ARG A 6 -14.76 2.75 3.17
N ARG A 7 -15.77 2.60 2.31
CA ARG A 7 -16.41 1.30 2.04
C ARG A 7 -15.45 0.32 1.37
N HIS A 8 -14.62 0.77 0.43
CA HIS A 8 -13.61 -0.06 -0.21
C HIS A 8 -12.49 -0.46 0.75
N PHE A 9 -12.07 0.48 1.62
CA PHE A 9 -11.06 0.23 2.65
C PHE A 9 -11.54 -0.67 3.80
N LYS A 10 -12.85 -0.81 4.01
CA LYS A 10 -13.49 -1.52 5.14
C LYS A 10 -12.89 -2.90 5.44
N GLY A 11 -12.66 -3.71 4.40
CA GLY A 11 -12.07 -5.04 4.55
C GLY A 11 -10.62 -4.98 5.04
N TYR A 12 -9.79 -4.20 4.36
CA TYR A 12 -8.38 -3.98 4.71
C TYR A 12 -8.21 -3.37 6.10
N GLY A 13 -9.06 -2.39 6.45
CA GLY A 13 -9.08 -1.78 7.77
C GLY A 13 -9.44 -2.75 8.88
N ARG A 14 -10.29 -3.76 8.63
CA ARG A 14 -10.56 -4.83 9.61
C ARG A 14 -9.34 -5.72 9.83
N ILE A 15 -8.65 -6.11 8.76
CA ILE A 15 -7.40 -6.90 8.86
C ILE A 15 -6.38 -6.11 9.69
N CYS A 16 -6.10 -4.86 9.31
CA CYS A 16 -5.20 -4.00 10.07
C CYS A 16 -5.65 -3.86 11.53
N LYS A 17 -6.96 -3.81 11.80
CA LYS A 17 -7.48 -3.78 13.18
C LYS A 17 -7.14 -5.06 13.95
N TYR A 18 -7.42 -6.23 13.38
CA TYR A 18 -7.18 -7.52 14.02
C TYR A 18 -5.71 -7.78 14.33
N PHE A 19 -4.77 -7.10 13.67
CA PHE A 19 -3.34 -7.26 13.93
C PHE A 19 -2.72 -6.05 14.64
N GLY A 20 -3.55 -5.17 15.22
CA GLY A 20 -3.06 -4.04 16.02
C GLY A 20 -2.40 -2.93 15.21
N LEU A 21 -2.58 -2.87 13.89
CA LEU A 21 -1.90 -1.94 12.98
C LEU A 21 -2.57 -0.58 12.84
N LEU A 22 -3.90 -0.53 12.94
CA LEU A 22 -4.66 0.65 12.55
C LEU A 22 -5.12 1.45 13.76
N ILE A 23 -4.33 2.46 14.14
CA ILE A 23 -4.71 3.41 15.19
C ILE A 23 -5.28 4.66 14.52
N LEU A 24 -6.55 4.65 14.14
CA LEU A 24 -7.20 5.88 13.67
C LEU A 24 -8.02 6.51 14.81
N ARG A 25 -7.98 7.84 14.92
CA ARG A 25 -8.69 8.60 15.96
C ARG A 25 -10.13 8.85 15.55
N SER A 26 -11.08 8.42 16.39
CA SER A 26 -12.48 8.76 16.20
C SER A 26 -12.61 10.29 16.26
N SER A 27 -12.98 10.94 15.15
CA SER A 27 -13.33 12.36 15.20
C SER A 27 -14.70 12.47 15.85
N ARG A 28 -14.76 13.23 16.95
CA ARG A 28 -15.90 13.41 17.86
C ARG A 28 -17.14 14.07 17.22
N THR A 29 -17.21 14.18 15.90
CA THR A 29 -18.33 14.81 15.17
C THR A 29 -19.40 13.77 14.88
N SER A 30 -20.54 13.98 15.53
CA SER A 30 -21.70 13.12 15.74
C SER A 30 -22.60 12.86 14.52
N GLU A 31 -22.07 12.80 13.30
CA GLU A 31 -22.91 12.60 12.12
C GLU A 31 -22.32 11.57 11.17
N SER A 32 -22.70 10.31 11.37
CA SER A 32 -22.83 9.24 10.37
C SER A 32 -22.64 7.90 11.09
N GLU A 33 -23.73 7.14 11.17
CA GLU A 33 -23.75 5.71 11.46
C GLU A 33 -22.78 4.97 10.53
N GLU A 34 -21.59 4.68 11.03
CA GLU A 34 -20.67 3.59 10.69
C GLU A 34 -19.37 3.96 11.41
N GLN A 35 -19.34 3.72 12.72
CA GLN A 35 -18.16 3.89 13.57
C GLN A 35 -17.08 2.87 13.18
N PHE A 36 -16.43 3.10 12.05
CA PHE A 36 -15.02 2.75 11.92
C PHE A 36 -14.29 3.62 12.92
N LEU A 37 -13.75 2.97 13.95
CA LEU A 37 -12.97 3.53 15.06
C LEU A 37 -13.82 4.02 16.24
N SER A 38 -13.82 3.22 17.30
CA SER A 38 -13.81 3.80 18.64
C SER A 38 -12.40 3.62 19.22
N TRP A 39 -11.88 4.71 19.79
CA TRP A 39 -10.75 4.65 20.72
C TRP A 39 -11.22 3.90 21.95
N ASN A 40 -10.80 2.64 22.10
CA ASN A 40 -10.83 1.97 23.40
C ASN A 40 -9.39 1.88 23.90
N LYS A 41 -9.14 2.32 25.15
CA LYS A 41 -7.82 2.17 25.79
C LYS A 41 -7.32 0.72 25.71
N CYS A 42 -8.25 -0.24 25.75
CA CYS A 42 -7.98 -1.67 25.56
C CYS A 42 -7.41 -2.01 24.19
N TYR A 43 -7.80 -1.31 23.12
CA TYR A 43 -7.26 -1.56 21.77
C TYR A 43 -5.83 -1.04 21.62
N LEU A 44 -5.49 0.07 22.28
CA LEU A 44 -4.09 0.55 22.33
C LEU A 44 -3.20 -0.46 23.06
N ILE A 45 -3.68 -0.98 24.20
CA ILE A 45 -2.97 -2.03 24.96
C ILE A 45 -2.81 -3.29 24.11
N TYR A 46 -3.87 -3.70 23.40
CA TYR A 46 -3.81 -4.81 22.46
C TYR A 46 -2.78 -4.61 21.34
N SER A 47 -2.82 -3.45 20.67
CA SER A 47 -1.86 -3.10 19.62
C SER A 47 -0.42 -3.07 20.15
N ALA A 48 -0.19 -2.48 21.33
CA ALA A 48 1.10 -2.48 21.99
C ALA A 48 1.55 -3.91 22.35
N ALA A 49 0.64 -4.78 22.80
CA ALA A 49 0.93 -6.18 23.07
C ALA A 49 1.30 -6.94 21.79
N CYS A 50 0.62 -6.72 20.67
CA CYS A 50 0.98 -7.29 19.37
C CYS A 50 2.38 -6.85 18.91
N MET A 51 2.70 -5.56 19.05
CA MET A 51 4.02 -5.03 18.73
C MET A 51 5.11 -5.59 19.65
N PHE A 52 4.82 -5.71 20.94
CA PHE A 52 5.74 -6.27 21.93
C PHE A 52 5.99 -7.77 21.70
N LEU A 53 4.95 -8.52 21.38
CA LEU A 53 5.04 -9.93 21.00
C LEU A 53 5.93 -10.12 19.77
N CYS A 54 5.70 -9.31 18.74
CA CYS A 54 6.52 -9.29 17.53
C CYS A 54 7.99 -8.95 17.85
N ALA A 55 8.22 -7.89 18.64
CA ALA A 55 9.57 -7.48 19.02
C ALA A 55 10.32 -8.54 19.84
N ILE A 56 9.67 -9.22 20.78
CA ILE A 56 10.31 -10.29 21.56
C ILE A 56 10.71 -11.44 20.63
N ASN A 57 9.81 -11.87 19.75
CA ASN A 57 10.07 -12.99 18.85
C ASN A 57 11.25 -12.68 17.90
N GLU A 58 11.28 -11.47 17.36
CA GLU A 58 12.37 -10.99 16.51
C GLU A 58 13.70 -10.86 17.25
N ILE A 59 13.70 -10.31 18.46
CA ILE A 59 14.92 -10.18 19.27
C ILE A 59 15.47 -11.58 19.61
N ALA A 60 14.61 -12.52 19.98
CA ALA A 60 15.01 -13.90 20.27
C ALA A 60 15.63 -14.55 19.04
N TYR A 61 15.01 -14.38 17.87
CA TYR A 61 15.49 -14.93 16.60
C TYR A 61 16.84 -14.33 16.17
N ILE A 62 16.97 -12.99 16.19
CA ILE A 62 18.22 -12.30 15.88
C ILE A 62 19.33 -12.70 16.86
N TYR A 63 19.00 -12.84 18.15
CA TYR A 63 19.97 -13.24 19.17
C TYR A 63 20.51 -14.66 18.93
N GLU A 64 19.64 -15.61 18.58
CA GLU A 64 20.04 -16.97 18.21
C GLU A 64 20.93 -16.98 16.95
N LEU A 65 20.55 -16.20 15.93
CA LEU A 65 21.34 -16.04 14.72
C LEU A 65 22.73 -15.46 15.03
N TRP A 66 22.79 -14.44 15.90
CA TRP A 66 24.04 -13.81 16.29
C TRP A 66 24.95 -14.76 17.06
N ILE A 67 24.40 -15.54 17.99
CA ILE A 67 25.18 -16.58 18.67
C ILE A 67 25.75 -17.57 17.67
N THR A 68 24.93 -18.00 16.70
CA THR A 68 25.37 -18.95 15.67
C THR A 68 26.55 -18.42 14.87
N VAL A 69 26.51 -17.14 14.49
CA VAL A 69 27.60 -16.42 13.77
C VAL A 69 28.85 -16.27 14.64
N LEU A 70 28.70 -15.97 15.93
CA LEU A 70 29.83 -15.79 16.84
C LEU A 70 30.53 -17.12 17.18
N VAL A 71 29.77 -18.22 17.22
CA VAL A 71 30.27 -19.55 17.61
C VAL A 71 30.84 -20.32 16.42
N HIS A 72 30.29 -20.14 15.22
CA HIS A 72 30.78 -20.77 14.01
C HIS A 72 31.56 -19.73 13.21
N GLU A 73 32.91 -19.74 13.30
CA GLU A 73 33.76 -19.04 12.33
C GLU A 73 33.50 -19.65 10.95
N LEU A 74 32.53 -19.17 10.15
CA LEU A 74 32.48 -19.40 8.69
C LEU A 74 31.26 -18.77 7.97
N ILE A 75 31.58 -18.23 6.78
CA ILE A 75 30.78 -17.93 5.57
C ILE A 75 29.99 -16.61 5.56
N PHE A 76 30.31 -15.78 4.56
CA PHE A 76 29.63 -14.53 4.20
C PHE A 76 28.10 -14.67 4.06
N THR A 77 27.58 -15.86 3.73
CA THR A 77 26.15 -16.18 3.63
C THR A 77 25.42 -16.02 4.97
N THR A 78 26.02 -16.43 6.09
CA THR A 78 25.41 -16.28 7.41
C THR A 78 25.31 -14.81 7.82
N HIS A 79 26.34 -14.01 7.55
CA HIS A 79 26.27 -12.55 7.75
C HIS A 79 25.22 -11.89 6.87
N LEU A 80 25.11 -12.32 5.60
CA LEU A 80 24.10 -11.84 4.67
C LEU A 80 22.68 -12.16 5.19
N TYR A 81 22.46 -13.36 5.74
CA TYR A 81 21.19 -13.77 6.31
C TYR A 81 20.82 -12.93 7.56
N VAL A 82 21.76 -12.71 8.49
CA VAL A 82 21.56 -11.79 9.64
C VAL A 82 21.18 -10.39 9.16
N LEU A 83 21.84 -9.90 8.13
CA LEU A 83 21.54 -8.58 7.58
C LEU A 83 20.12 -8.53 7.01
N ILE A 84 19.68 -9.53 6.24
CA ILE A 84 18.29 -9.61 5.75
C ILE A 84 17.31 -9.50 6.93
N CYS A 85 17.48 -10.32 7.97
CA CYS A 85 16.60 -10.29 9.13
C CYS A 85 16.61 -8.92 9.82
N ALA A 86 17.79 -8.35 10.08
CA ALA A 86 17.91 -7.03 10.73
C ALA A 86 17.25 -5.91 9.90
N PHE A 87 17.40 -5.98 8.59
CA PHE A 87 16.75 -5.07 7.64
C PHE A 87 15.22 -5.24 7.70
N ASP A 88 14.71 -6.48 7.68
CA ASP A 88 13.27 -6.77 7.72
C ASP A 88 12.63 -6.28 9.02
N SER A 89 13.25 -6.55 10.18
CA SER A 89 12.78 -6.04 11.46
C SER A 89 12.81 -4.50 11.49
N SER A 90 13.81 -3.87 10.87
CA SER A 90 13.92 -2.40 10.77
C SER A 90 12.79 -1.81 9.90
N LYS A 91 12.45 -2.46 8.78
CA LYS A 91 11.31 -2.08 7.92
C LYS A 91 10.01 -2.17 8.69
N ILE A 92 9.79 -3.23 9.45
CA ILE A 92 8.57 -3.39 10.27
C ILE A 92 8.50 -2.33 11.37
N ALA A 93 9.61 -2.05 12.05
CA ALA A 93 9.67 -0.99 13.05
C ALA A 93 9.34 0.38 12.43
N LEU A 94 9.87 0.67 11.24
CA LEU A 94 9.54 1.89 10.49
C LEU A 94 8.05 1.93 10.10
N ASN A 95 7.50 0.84 9.58
CA ASN A 95 6.10 0.75 9.18
C ASN A 95 5.15 0.98 10.37
N ALA A 96 5.44 0.36 11.51
CA ALA A 96 4.69 0.54 12.74
C ALA A 96 4.80 2.00 13.25
N THR A 97 5.99 2.58 13.20
CA THR A 97 6.23 3.98 13.58
C THR A 97 5.46 4.94 12.68
N LEU A 98 5.45 4.70 11.37
CA LEU A 98 4.70 5.52 10.41
C LEU A 98 3.19 5.38 10.63
N MET A 99 2.67 4.19 10.88
CA MET A 99 1.25 3.98 11.24
C MET A 99 0.88 4.81 12.49
N LEU A 100 1.72 4.80 13.52
CA LEU A 100 1.51 5.56 14.75
C LEU A 100 1.55 7.08 14.52
N LEU A 101 2.61 7.58 13.88
CA LEU A 101 2.84 9.02 13.71
C LEU A 101 1.93 9.64 12.65
N LYS A 102 1.60 8.89 11.58
CA LYS A 102 0.86 9.39 10.43
C LYS A 102 -0.61 8.99 10.43
N ALA A 103 -1.12 8.36 11.50
CA ALA A 103 -2.53 8.08 11.72
C ALA A 103 -3.46 9.26 11.41
N ARG A 104 -3.11 10.47 11.88
CA ARG A 104 -3.90 11.68 11.64
C ARG A 104 -3.89 12.10 10.16
N SER A 105 -2.75 11.91 9.48
CA SER A 105 -2.64 12.17 8.04
C SER A 105 -3.54 11.24 7.24
N LEU A 106 -3.55 9.95 7.58
CA LEU A 106 -4.44 8.96 6.96
C LEU A 106 -5.92 9.27 7.23
N GLN A 107 -6.27 9.76 8.41
CA GLN A 107 -7.62 10.24 8.72
C GLN A 107 -8.01 11.45 7.85
N ASN A 108 -7.10 12.43 7.71
CA ASN A 108 -7.31 13.59 6.86
C ASN A 108 -7.50 13.17 5.40
N PHE A 109 -6.71 12.20 4.92
CA PHE A 109 -6.88 11.62 3.58
C PHE A 109 -8.30 11.06 3.37
N PHE A 110 -8.83 10.29 4.33
CA PHE A 110 -10.21 9.78 4.23
C PHE A 110 -11.27 10.89 4.29
N HIS A 111 -11.01 11.97 5.01
CA HIS A 111 -11.90 13.12 5.07
C HIS A 111 -11.93 13.90 3.76
N GLU A 112 -10.76 14.20 3.20
CA GLU A 112 -10.63 14.88 1.92
C GLU A 112 -11.20 14.04 0.77
N SER A 113 -11.01 12.71 0.81
CA SER A 113 -11.65 11.79 -0.14
C SER A 113 -13.18 11.85 -0.05
N HIS A 114 -13.75 11.91 1.16
CA HIS A 114 -15.18 12.03 1.35
C HIS A 114 -15.74 13.36 0.83
N LYS A 115 -15.06 14.48 1.13
CA LYS A 115 -15.43 15.81 0.61
C LYS A 115 -15.41 15.83 -0.92
N TYR A 116 -14.39 15.24 -1.53
CA TYR A 116 -14.30 15.13 -2.98
C TYR A 116 -15.49 14.34 -3.55
N GLU A 117 -15.78 13.16 -3.00
CA GLU A 117 -16.91 12.33 -3.45
C GLU A 117 -18.26 13.05 -3.36
N GLN A 118 -18.50 13.79 -2.28
CA GLN A 118 -19.69 14.62 -2.12
C GLN A 118 -19.75 15.75 -3.16
N ARG A 119 -18.64 16.46 -3.36
CA ARG A 119 -18.54 17.57 -4.32
C ARG A 119 -18.84 17.14 -5.74
N VAL A 120 -18.29 16.01 -6.18
CA VAL A 120 -18.44 15.53 -7.57
C VAL A 120 -19.64 14.61 -7.76
N ARG A 121 -20.41 14.33 -6.69
CA ARG A 121 -21.50 13.34 -6.66
C ARG A 121 -21.03 11.99 -7.21
N PHE A 122 -19.88 11.54 -6.74
CA PHE A 122 -19.23 10.33 -7.25
C PHE A 122 -20.17 9.13 -7.12
N VAL A 123 -20.48 8.50 -8.25
CA VAL A 123 -21.26 7.26 -8.29
C VAL A 123 -20.30 6.10 -8.48
N ALA A 124 -20.30 5.19 -7.50
CA ALA A 124 -19.48 3.99 -7.58
C ALA A 124 -19.86 3.16 -8.82
N PRO A 125 -18.88 2.62 -9.56
CA PRO A 125 -19.17 1.75 -10.69
C PRO A 125 -19.97 0.51 -10.21
N LYS A 126 -21.06 0.18 -10.93
CA LYS A 126 -21.97 -0.94 -10.58
C LYS A 126 -21.29 -2.31 -10.63
N ASN A 127 -20.34 -2.45 -11.56
CA ASN A 127 -19.44 -3.58 -11.59
C ASN A 127 -18.24 -3.17 -10.74
N GLY A 128 -17.96 -3.92 -9.67
CA GLY A 128 -16.79 -3.67 -8.81
C GLY A 128 -15.49 -3.55 -9.62
N LEU A 129 -14.42 -3.09 -8.98
CA LEU A 129 -13.10 -2.93 -9.60
C LEU A 129 -12.75 -4.14 -10.49
N LYS A 130 -12.77 -3.94 -11.81
CA LYS A 130 -12.35 -4.96 -12.78
C LYS A 130 -10.84 -5.14 -12.63
N ALA A 131 -10.43 -6.06 -11.78
CA ALA A 131 -9.06 -6.54 -11.74
C ALA A 131 -8.78 -7.40 -12.98
N THR A 132 -7.59 -7.27 -13.56
CA THR A 132 -7.13 -8.13 -14.65
C THR A 132 -6.82 -9.53 -14.11
N ASN A 133 -6.87 -10.57 -14.95
CA ASN A 133 -6.46 -11.92 -14.57
C ASN A 133 -5.04 -11.96 -13.98
N ALA A 134 -4.14 -11.13 -14.52
CA ALA A 134 -2.79 -10.95 -13.98
C ALA A 134 -2.78 -10.41 -12.54
N SER A 135 -3.67 -9.46 -12.20
CA SER A 135 -3.77 -8.95 -10.83
C SER A 135 -4.29 -10.01 -9.86
N TYR A 136 -5.22 -10.87 -10.29
CA TYR A 136 -5.65 -12.01 -9.47
C TYR A 136 -4.54 -13.03 -9.26
N LEU A 137 -3.74 -13.32 -10.29
CA LEU A 137 -2.58 -14.20 -10.18
C LEU A 137 -1.55 -13.66 -9.19
N ILE A 138 -1.16 -12.37 -9.30
CA ILE A 138 -0.22 -11.73 -8.37
C ILE A 138 -0.75 -11.81 -6.93
N ARG A 139 -2.05 -11.53 -6.72
CA ARG A 139 -2.69 -11.63 -5.40
C ARG A 139 -2.65 -13.05 -4.84
N PHE A 140 -2.90 -14.04 -5.69
CA PHE A 140 -2.83 -15.45 -5.29
C PHE A 140 -1.39 -15.84 -4.90
N LEU A 141 -0.40 -15.44 -5.70
CA LEU A 141 1.01 -15.70 -5.42
C LEU A 141 1.49 -15.00 -4.15
N LEU A 142 1.04 -13.77 -3.89
CA LEU A 142 1.30 -13.07 -2.63
C LEU A 142 0.72 -13.79 -1.42
N LEU A 143 -0.53 -14.25 -1.52
CA LEU A 143 -1.16 -15.04 -0.46
C LEU A 143 -0.43 -16.37 -0.24
N ALA A 144 -0.04 -17.06 -1.32
CA ALA A 144 0.72 -18.29 -1.24
C ALA A 144 2.09 -18.06 -0.58
N ALA A 145 2.83 -17.02 -1.00
CA ALA A 145 4.12 -16.67 -0.43
C ALA A 145 4.00 -16.27 1.05
N PHE A 146 2.95 -15.52 1.42
CA PHE A 146 2.64 -15.22 2.81
C PHE A 146 2.45 -16.48 3.65
N VAL A 147 1.63 -17.43 3.17
CA VAL A 147 1.39 -18.70 3.87
C VAL A 147 2.69 -19.51 4.01
N VAL A 148 3.47 -19.61 2.95
CA VAL A 148 4.76 -20.33 2.99
C VAL A 148 5.72 -19.68 3.98
N ASN A 149 5.89 -18.36 3.94
CA ASN A 149 6.76 -17.63 4.87
C ASN A 149 6.34 -17.84 6.33
N VAL A 150 5.04 -17.74 6.63
CA VAL A 150 4.49 -17.98 7.98
C VAL A 150 4.74 -19.42 8.43
N CYS A 151 4.46 -20.40 7.56
CA CYS A 151 4.66 -21.83 7.89
C CYS A 151 6.13 -22.16 8.14
N THR A 152 7.01 -21.71 7.25
CA THR A 152 8.46 -21.96 7.32
C THR A 152 9.07 -21.28 8.54
N SER A 153 8.77 -20.00 8.78
CA SER A 153 9.23 -19.27 9.96
C SER A 153 8.69 -19.87 11.27
N SER A 154 7.43 -20.32 11.27
CA SER A 154 6.84 -21.01 12.43
C SER A 154 7.48 -22.36 12.68
N TYR A 155 7.83 -23.12 11.63
CA TYR A 155 8.57 -24.37 11.76
C TYR A 155 9.93 -24.15 12.44
N LEU A 156 10.72 -23.18 11.96
CA LEU A 156 12.00 -22.82 12.56
C LEU A 156 11.85 -22.40 14.03
N SER A 157 10.84 -21.59 14.33
CA SER A 157 10.57 -21.14 15.70
C SER A 157 10.16 -22.30 16.62
N ILE A 158 9.39 -23.27 16.11
CA ILE A 158 8.98 -24.47 16.87
C ILE A 158 10.20 -25.34 17.15
N GLU A 159 11.08 -25.54 16.18
CA GLU A 159 12.31 -26.31 16.35
C GLU A 159 13.21 -25.68 17.43
N PHE A 160 13.32 -24.35 17.45
CA PHE A 160 14.02 -23.62 18.50
C PHE A 160 13.39 -23.87 19.88
N VAL A 161 12.07 -23.77 20.00
CA VAL A 161 11.37 -24.04 21.26
C VAL A 161 11.57 -25.49 21.72
N ASP A 162 11.63 -26.45 20.80
CA ASP A 162 11.91 -27.85 21.13
C ASP A 162 13.34 -28.06 21.65
N LYS A 163 14.33 -27.33 21.13
CA LYS A 163 15.72 -27.35 21.63
C LYS A 163 15.84 -26.83 23.06
N LEU A 164 14.95 -25.93 23.50
CA LEU A 164 14.95 -25.40 24.87
C LEU A 164 14.51 -26.43 25.92
N ALA A 165 14.03 -27.61 25.52
CA ALA A 165 13.63 -28.70 26.40
C ALA A 165 12.67 -28.26 27.53
N CYS A 166 11.76 -27.33 27.22
CA CYS A 166 10.77 -26.83 28.17
C CYS A 166 9.76 -27.92 28.56
N GLY A 167 9.18 -27.81 29.75
CA GLY A 167 8.07 -28.67 30.17
C GLY A 167 6.86 -28.55 29.20
N PRO A 168 5.98 -29.57 29.13
CA PRO A 168 4.99 -29.71 28.05
C PRO A 168 4.02 -28.53 27.94
N VAL A 169 3.58 -27.98 29.08
CA VAL A 169 2.66 -26.82 29.12
C VAL A 169 3.35 -25.55 28.65
N LEU A 170 4.59 -25.31 29.09
CA LEU A 170 5.34 -24.11 28.72
C LEU A 170 5.77 -24.19 27.24
N GLY A 171 6.22 -25.36 26.77
CA GLY A 171 6.59 -25.59 25.38
C GLY A 171 5.40 -25.37 24.43
N ALA A 172 4.22 -25.94 24.73
CA ALA A 172 3.02 -25.69 23.93
C ALA A 172 2.65 -24.19 23.89
N THR A 173 2.76 -23.50 25.02
CA THR A 173 2.47 -22.06 25.12
C THR A 173 3.43 -21.23 24.27
N LEU A 174 4.73 -21.51 24.34
CA LEU A 174 5.76 -20.81 23.55
C LEU A 174 5.58 -21.05 22.05
N LYS A 175 5.30 -22.29 21.63
CA LYS A 175 5.03 -22.61 20.21
C LYS A 175 3.84 -21.82 19.65
N LEU A 176 2.72 -21.79 20.38
CA LEU A 176 1.55 -20.99 19.99
C LEU A 176 1.88 -19.49 19.92
N THR A 177 2.69 -19.00 20.85
CA THR A 177 3.15 -17.61 20.91
C THR A 177 4.02 -17.26 19.69
N CYS A 178 4.96 -18.13 19.31
CA CYS A 178 5.80 -17.96 18.12
C CYS A 178 4.98 -17.98 16.83
N ILE A 179 4.04 -18.92 16.69
CA ILE A 179 3.14 -18.97 15.51
C ILE A 179 2.34 -17.66 15.39
N ALA A 180 1.75 -17.20 16.49
CA ALA A 180 1.01 -15.94 16.51
C ALA A 180 1.92 -14.73 16.23
N GLY A 181 3.13 -14.72 16.79
CA GLY A 181 4.15 -13.70 16.57
C GLY A 181 4.56 -13.59 15.11
N ASN A 182 4.88 -14.71 14.46
CA ASN A 182 5.22 -14.77 13.04
C ASN A 182 4.06 -14.30 12.17
N PHE A 183 2.83 -14.70 12.48
CA PHE A 183 1.66 -14.22 11.74
C PHE A 183 1.52 -12.69 11.85
N VAL A 184 1.65 -12.14 13.06
CA VAL A 184 1.63 -10.69 13.28
C VAL A 184 2.75 -10.02 12.49
N PHE A 185 3.99 -10.54 12.57
CA PHE A 185 5.16 -10.02 11.87
C PHE A 185 4.92 -9.85 10.36
N TYR A 186 4.49 -10.91 9.67
CA TYR A 186 4.25 -10.83 8.22
C TYR A 186 3.08 -9.91 7.86
N VAL A 187 2.07 -9.79 8.73
CA VAL A 187 0.98 -8.82 8.51
C VAL A 187 1.48 -7.38 8.71
N LEU A 188 2.36 -7.13 9.69
CA LEU A 188 3.00 -5.82 9.89
C LEU A 188 3.88 -5.46 8.69
N ASP A 189 4.59 -6.43 8.12
CA ASP A 189 5.43 -6.23 6.95
C ASP A 189 4.61 -5.82 5.71
N ALA A 190 3.48 -6.51 5.50
CA ALA A 190 2.54 -6.20 4.41
C ALA A 190 1.67 -4.96 4.67
N ALA A 191 1.73 -4.35 5.87
CA ALA A 191 0.80 -3.30 6.29
C ALA A 191 0.76 -2.06 5.37
N PRO A 192 1.90 -1.51 4.89
CA PRO A 192 1.86 -0.39 3.94
C PRO A 192 1.08 -0.76 2.67
N PHE A 193 1.29 -1.97 2.15
CA PHE A 193 0.64 -2.45 0.94
C PHE A 193 -0.86 -2.68 1.15
N LEU A 194 -1.25 -3.25 2.30
CA LEU A 194 -2.65 -3.41 2.71
C LEU A 194 -3.39 -2.07 2.79
N VAL A 195 -2.69 -0.98 3.12
CA VAL A 195 -3.30 0.36 3.19
C VAL A 195 -3.25 1.14 1.88
N ILE A 196 -2.08 1.20 1.25
CA ILE A 196 -1.85 2.04 0.06
C ILE A 196 -2.64 1.52 -1.13
N ARG A 197 -2.71 0.20 -1.32
CA ARG A 197 -3.36 -0.43 -2.48
C ARG A 197 -4.83 -0.01 -2.65
N PRO A 198 -5.74 -0.25 -1.68
CA PRO A 198 -7.14 0.16 -1.85
C PRO A 198 -7.28 1.67 -2.03
N CYS A 199 -6.41 2.48 -1.42
CA CYS A 199 -6.42 3.93 -1.60
C CYS A 199 -6.05 4.33 -3.04
N CYS A 200 -4.99 3.75 -3.60
CA CYS A 200 -4.58 3.97 -4.98
C CYS A 200 -5.60 3.47 -6.00
N GLU A 201 -6.26 2.33 -5.75
CA GLU A 201 -7.34 1.81 -6.60
C GLU A 201 -8.50 2.81 -6.71
N VAL A 202 -8.89 3.42 -5.58
CA VAL A 202 -9.96 4.42 -5.55
C VAL A 202 -9.53 5.74 -6.21
N ILE A 203 -8.29 6.19 -5.98
CA ILE A 203 -7.75 7.38 -6.65
C ILE A 203 -7.77 7.19 -8.17
N ARG A 204 -7.38 6.00 -8.67
CA ARG A 204 -7.47 5.66 -10.10
C ARG A 204 -8.90 5.81 -10.60
N LEU A 205 -9.89 5.28 -9.88
CA LEU A 205 -11.30 5.39 -10.25
C LEU A 205 -11.79 6.85 -10.26
N TYR A 206 -11.28 7.70 -9.37
CA TYR A 206 -11.60 9.14 -9.42
C TYR A 206 -11.08 9.79 -10.71
N ILE A 207 -9.87 9.43 -11.16
CA ILE A 207 -9.29 9.92 -12.41
C ILE A 207 -10.10 9.40 -13.61
N GLU A 208 -10.42 8.10 -13.64
CA GLU A 208 -11.25 7.48 -14.69
C GLU A 208 -12.63 8.14 -14.79
N HIS A 209 -13.24 8.48 -13.64
CA HIS A 209 -14.51 9.19 -13.60
C HIS A 209 -14.40 10.59 -14.24
N GLN A 210 -13.37 11.37 -13.91
CA GLN A 210 -13.14 12.66 -14.54
C GLN A 210 -12.82 12.52 -16.04
N HIS A 211 -12.12 11.45 -16.44
CA HIS A 211 -11.90 11.16 -17.85
C HIS A 211 -13.21 10.87 -18.59
N ALA A 212 -14.10 10.08 -18.01
CA ALA A 212 -15.42 9.80 -18.59
C ALA A 212 -16.27 11.07 -18.72
N VAL A 213 -16.29 11.92 -17.69
CA VAL A 213 -16.96 13.23 -17.73
C VAL A 213 -16.38 14.09 -18.85
N LEU A 214 -15.05 14.14 -18.95
CA LEU A 214 -14.38 14.89 -20.02
C LEU A 214 -14.80 14.37 -21.41
N ARG A 215 -14.76 13.05 -21.65
CA ARG A 215 -15.18 12.47 -22.95
C ARG A 215 -16.63 12.81 -23.30
N LEU A 216 -17.53 12.86 -22.31
CA LEU A 216 -18.92 13.29 -22.53
C LEU A 216 -19.01 14.77 -22.93
N ILE A 217 -18.21 15.65 -22.32
CA ILE A 217 -18.12 17.06 -22.70
C ILE A 217 -17.61 17.20 -24.15
N VAL A 218 -16.59 16.43 -24.52
CA VAL A 218 -16.06 16.43 -25.91
C VAL A 218 -17.10 15.95 -26.91
N ARG A 219 -17.72 14.80 -26.66
CA ARG A 219 -18.73 14.20 -27.57
C ARG A 219 -19.98 15.06 -27.72
N SER A 220 -20.43 15.69 -26.63
CA SER A 220 -21.56 16.63 -26.68
C SER A 220 -21.23 17.95 -27.36
N GLY A 221 -19.95 18.25 -27.60
CA GLY A 221 -19.51 19.42 -28.35
C GLY A 221 -19.91 19.45 -29.82
N GLY A 222 -20.38 18.32 -30.38
CA GLY A 222 -21.01 18.27 -31.70
C GLY A 222 -22.53 18.54 -31.70
N ASN A 223 -23.15 18.74 -30.53
CA ASN A 223 -24.56 19.15 -30.42
C ASN A 223 -24.62 20.66 -30.11
N ASP A 224 -25.24 21.44 -30.99
CA ASP A 224 -25.42 22.90 -30.91
C ASP A 224 -26.11 23.40 -29.62
N TYR A 225 -26.69 22.51 -28.82
CA TYR A 225 -27.44 22.83 -27.61
C TYR A 225 -26.59 23.22 -26.39
N VAL A 226 -25.28 22.93 -26.38
CA VAL A 226 -24.39 23.33 -25.28
C VAL A 226 -23.47 24.45 -25.76
N GLY A 227 -23.82 25.69 -25.41
CA GLY A 227 -23.02 26.86 -25.75
C GLY A 227 -21.56 26.77 -25.27
N PRO A 228 -20.61 27.43 -25.96
CA PRO A 228 -19.17 27.33 -25.71
C PRO A 228 -18.76 27.72 -24.28
N GLU A 229 -19.39 28.73 -23.70
CA GLU A 229 -19.14 29.14 -22.31
C GLU A 229 -19.48 28.05 -21.29
N ARG A 230 -20.59 27.32 -21.52
CA ARG A 230 -21.01 26.22 -20.64
C ARG A 230 -20.03 25.06 -20.73
N ARG A 231 -19.49 24.79 -21.93
CA ARG A 231 -18.42 23.79 -22.13
C ARG A 231 -17.13 24.20 -21.43
N ALA A 232 -16.73 25.46 -21.52
CA ALA A 232 -15.54 25.98 -20.83
C ALA A 232 -15.65 25.82 -19.30
N ARG A 233 -16.80 26.17 -18.70
CA ARG A 233 -17.05 25.94 -17.26
C ARG A 233 -17.00 24.47 -16.87
N LEU A 234 -17.48 23.56 -17.73
CA LEU A 234 -17.42 22.12 -17.47
C LEU A 234 -15.97 21.59 -17.50
N VAL A 235 -15.15 22.04 -18.44
CA VAL A 235 -13.72 21.71 -18.48
C VAL A 235 -12.97 22.29 -17.29
N GLU A 236 -13.28 23.51 -16.88
CA GLU A 236 -12.71 24.12 -15.68
C GLU A 236 -13.07 23.32 -14.43
N ASN A 237 -14.31 22.86 -14.29
CA ASN A 237 -14.72 21.99 -13.19
C ASN A 237 -13.91 20.68 -13.18
N VAL A 238 -13.69 20.05 -14.34
CA VAL A 238 -12.81 18.86 -14.45
C VAL A 238 -11.40 19.19 -13.99
N ARG A 239 -10.83 20.34 -14.38
CA ARG A 239 -9.51 20.80 -13.91
C ARG A 239 -9.45 20.93 -12.39
N LEU A 240 -10.43 21.60 -11.79
CA LEU A 240 -10.50 21.78 -10.33
C LEU A 240 -10.63 20.44 -9.61
N ASN A 241 -11.41 19.50 -10.16
CA ASN A 241 -11.57 18.16 -9.60
C ASN A 241 -10.27 17.34 -9.71
N LEU A 242 -9.55 17.42 -10.84
CA LEU A 242 -8.24 16.78 -11.00
C LEU A 242 -7.21 17.39 -10.03
N GLY A 243 -7.27 18.71 -9.78
CA GLY A 243 -6.47 19.37 -8.74
C GLY A 243 -6.76 18.83 -7.33
N ALA A 244 -8.04 18.62 -6.99
CA ALA A 244 -8.43 18.00 -5.73
C ALA A 244 -7.93 16.55 -5.62
N ILE A 245 -8.00 15.75 -6.70
CA ILE A 245 -7.44 14.40 -6.75
C ILE A 245 -5.91 14.44 -6.53
N SER A 246 -5.20 15.37 -7.16
CA SER A 246 -3.75 15.54 -6.98
C SER A 246 -3.41 15.87 -5.51
N HIS A 247 -4.19 16.73 -4.86
CA HIS A 247 -4.04 17.02 -3.44
C HIS A 247 -4.28 15.79 -2.56
N ILE A 248 -5.34 15.02 -2.82
CA ILE A 248 -5.62 13.76 -2.10
C ILE A 248 -4.46 12.76 -2.28
N LYS A 249 -3.94 12.62 -3.50
CA LYS A 249 -2.77 11.77 -3.78
C LYS A 249 -1.53 12.25 -3.00
N ARG A 250 -1.27 13.56 -2.98
CA ARG A 250 -0.13 14.13 -2.24
C ARG A 250 -0.23 13.82 -0.76
N SER A 251 -1.41 13.96 -0.15
CA SER A 251 -1.65 13.59 1.25
C SER A 251 -1.37 12.10 1.52
N LEU A 252 -1.72 11.21 0.60
CA LEU A 252 -1.38 9.78 0.70
C LEU A 252 0.14 9.56 0.63
N ASN A 253 0.82 10.20 -0.32
CA ASN A 253 2.27 10.12 -0.47
C ASN A 253 3.01 10.66 0.76
N GLU A 254 2.62 11.80 1.32
CA GLU A 254 3.24 12.37 2.54
C GLU A 254 3.12 11.46 3.78
N THR A 255 2.16 10.54 3.75
CA THR A 255 1.94 9.53 4.79
C THR A 255 2.89 8.33 4.57
N TRP A 256 3.09 7.92 3.31
CA TRP A 256 3.67 6.62 2.98
C TRP A 256 4.99 6.65 2.20
N GLN A 257 5.48 7.81 1.74
CA GLN A 257 6.65 7.89 0.85
C GLN A 257 7.88 7.21 1.46
N HIS A 258 8.12 7.39 2.76
CA HIS A 258 9.28 6.83 3.43
C HIS A 258 9.18 5.31 3.53
N ALA A 259 8.00 4.77 3.84
CA ALA A 259 7.77 3.33 3.83
C ALA A 259 7.98 2.74 2.43
N ILE A 260 7.52 3.43 1.38
CA ILE A 260 7.69 2.98 -0.01
C ILE A 260 9.15 2.99 -0.43
N VAL A 261 9.90 4.05 -0.12
CA VAL A 261 11.33 4.17 -0.45
C VAL A 261 12.13 3.10 0.27
N VAL A 262 11.90 2.92 1.58
CA VAL A 262 12.58 1.87 2.34
C VAL A 262 12.21 0.50 1.82
N SER A 263 10.92 0.22 1.56
CA SER A 263 10.50 -1.06 0.96
C SER A 263 11.15 -1.30 -0.41
N GLY A 264 11.34 -0.27 -1.23
CA GLY A 264 12.05 -0.39 -2.50
C GLY A 264 13.53 -0.72 -2.35
N ALA A 265 14.23 -0.04 -1.44
CA ALA A 265 15.63 -0.35 -1.12
C ALA A 265 15.79 -1.77 -0.57
N MET A 266 14.83 -2.19 0.26
CA MET A 266 14.77 -3.54 0.84
C MET A 266 14.57 -4.61 -0.23
N VAL A 267 13.66 -4.38 -1.19
CA VAL A 267 13.45 -5.31 -2.30
C VAL A 267 14.74 -5.48 -3.12
N LEU A 268 15.47 -4.40 -3.39
CA LEU A 268 16.77 -4.48 -4.06
C LEU A 268 17.77 -5.29 -3.25
N TRP A 269 17.91 -4.99 -1.97
CA TRP A 269 18.82 -5.71 -1.07
C TRP A 269 18.49 -7.20 -0.97
N ALA A 270 17.22 -7.54 -0.71
CA ALA A 270 16.72 -8.90 -0.62
C ALA A 270 16.90 -9.65 -1.96
N SER A 271 16.67 -8.98 -3.09
CA SER A 271 16.89 -9.59 -4.41
C SER A 271 18.36 -9.90 -4.66
N CYS A 272 19.26 -8.95 -4.40
CA CYS A 272 20.70 -9.17 -4.55
C CYS A 272 21.18 -10.30 -3.63
N SER A 273 20.71 -10.30 -2.39
CA SER A 273 21.08 -11.28 -1.39
C SER A 273 20.53 -12.68 -1.73
N GLY A 274 19.26 -12.76 -2.11
CA GLY A 274 18.62 -14.00 -2.53
C GLY A 274 19.28 -14.59 -3.77
N ILE A 275 19.62 -13.77 -4.77
CA ILE A 275 20.36 -14.24 -5.96
C ILE A 275 21.72 -14.81 -5.54
N TYR A 276 22.46 -14.11 -4.67
CA TYR A 276 23.76 -14.59 -4.19
C TYR A 276 23.65 -15.95 -3.47
N LEU A 277 22.69 -16.10 -2.55
CA LEU A 277 22.47 -17.34 -1.81
C LEU A 277 22.18 -18.52 -2.75
N ASN A 278 21.40 -18.30 -3.82
CA ASN A 278 21.11 -19.33 -4.83
C ASN A 278 22.35 -19.81 -5.62
N PHE A 279 23.42 -19.02 -5.68
CA PHE A 279 24.65 -19.40 -6.41
C PHE A 279 25.72 -20.04 -5.53
N VAL A 280 25.67 -19.83 -4.21
CA VAL A 280 26.74 -20.24 -3.28
C VAL A 280 26.40 -21.51 -2.52
N GLU A 281 25.12 -21.78 -2.25
CA GLU A 281 24.73 -22.91 -1.41
C GLU A 281 24.25 -24.10 -2.26
N GLU A 282 24.95 -25.22 -2.13
CA GLU A 282 24.69 -26.46 -2.90
C GLU A 282 23.47 -27.25 -2.37
N PHE A 283 22.89 -26.86 -1.23
CA PHE A 283 21.78 -27.57 -0.58
C PHE A 283 20.63 -26.64 -0.17
N TRP A 284 19.39 -27.08 -0.44
CA TRP A 284 18.17 -26.39 -0.04
C TRP A 284 17.90 -26.56 1.46
N THR A 285 18.30 -25.58 2.28
CA THR A 285 17.88 -25.54 3.70
C THR A 285 16.54 -24.82 3.87
N VAL A 286 15.93 -24.95 5.05
CA VAL A 286 14.64 -24.30 5.36
C VAL A 286 14.78 -22.77 5.35
N GLU A 287 15.93 -22.26 5.79
CA GLU A 287 16.31 -20.85 5.77
C GLU A 287 16.42 -20.29 4.35
N HIS A 288 16.91 -21.10 3.41
CA HIS A 288 16.94 -20.75 1.98
C HIS A 288 15.56 -20.60 1.40
N VAL A 289 14.68 -21.57 1.67
CA VAL A 289 13.30 -21.52 1.22
C VAL A 289 12.66 -20.23 1.73
N LEU A 290 12.83 -19.93 3.03
CA LEU A 290 12.34 -18.70 3.64
C LEU A 290 12.86 -17.44 2.95
N SER A 291 14.17 -17.36 2.68
CA SER A 291 14.79 -16.21 2.02
C SER A 291 14.27 -16.00 0.60
N ILE A 292 14.14 -17.08 -0.19
CA ILE A 292 13.62 -17.05 -1.56
C ILE A 292 12.14 -16.65 -1.57
N THR A 293 11.31 -17.27 -0.72
CA THR A 293 9.88 -16.98 -0.68
C THR A 293 9.60 -15.57 -0.14
N TYR A 294 10.42 -15.09 0.80
CA TYR A 294 10.40 -13.70 1.24
C TYR A 294 10.74 -12.74 0.09
N THR A 295 11.85 -12.99 -0.60
CA THR A 295 12.28 -12.16 -1.75
C THR A 295 11.20 -12.09 -2.83
N ILE A 296 10.62 -13.24 -3.20
CA ILE A 296 9.50 -13.31 -4.16
C ILE A 296 8.31 -12.49 -3.64
N SER A 297 7.93 -12.63 -2.37
CA SER A 297 6.81 -11.88 -1.79
C SER A 297 7.04 -10.36 -1.85
N ALA A 298 8.24 -9.90 -1.47
CA ALA A 298 8.60 -8.49 -1.45
C ALA A 298 8.61 -7.89 -2.87
N VAL A 299 9.14 -8.63 -3.86
CA VAL A 299 9.11 -8.23 -5.27
C VAL A 299 7.68 -8.15 -5.79
N LEU A 300 6.84 -9.14 -5.50
CA LEU A 300 5.44 -9.16 -5.93
C LEU A 300 4.62 -8.02 -5.33
N ASP A 301 4.84 -7.69 -4.05
CA ASP A 301 4.16 -6.58 -3.36
C ASP A 301 4.53 -5.24 -4.02
N PHE A 302 5.82 -5.06 -4.32
CA PHE A 302 6.30 -3.88 -5.00
C PHE A 302 5.78 -3.79 -6.44
N LEU A 303 5.78 -4.89 -7.18
CA LEU A 303 5.25 -4.97 -8.55
C LEU A 303 3.75 -4.64 -8.59
N ASP A 304 2.97 -5.11 -7.63
CA ASP A 304 1.53 -4.84 -7.58
C ASP A 304 1.23 -3.34 -7.41
N ILE A 305 1.97 -2.65 -6.53
CA ILE A 305 1.90 -1.19 -6.40
C ILE A 305 2.41 -0.49 -7.65
N ALA A 306 3.51 -0.97 -8.25
CA ALA A 306 4.09 -0.37 -9.45
C ALA A 306 3.11 -0.43 -10.63
N ILE A 307 2.43 -1.57 -10.83
CA ILE A 307 1.39 -1.75 -11.85
C ILE A 307 0.23 -0.78 -11.62
N LEU A 308 -0.20 -0.61 -10.37
CA LEU A 308 -1.28 0.31 -10.03
C LEU A 308 -0.87 1.78 -10.23
N SER A 309 0.38 2.12 -9.89
CA SER A 309 0.97 3.43 -10.13
C SER A 309 1.04 3.76 -11.62
N ASP A 310 1.53 2.82 -12.43
CA ASP A 310 1.57 2.95 -13.88
C ASP A 310 0.16 3.08 -14.48
N ALA A 311 -0.82 2.32 -13.99
CA ALA A 311 -2.22 2.45 -14.42
C ALA A 311 -2.76 3.86 -14.14
N MET A 312 -2.50 4.45 -12.96
CA MET A 312 -2.88 5.84 -12.68
C MET A 312 -2.19 6.83 -13.63
N VAL A 313 -0.91 6.63 -13.95
CA VAL A 313 -0.18 7.48 -14.91
C VAL A 313 -0.78 7.36 -16.31
N ARG A 314 -1.12 6.15 -16.76
CA ARG A 314 -1.80 5.92 -18.04
C ARG A 314 -3.14 6.64 -18.11
N GLU A 315 -3.95 6.60 -17.05
CA GLU A 315 -5.22 7.32 -17.01
C GLU A 315 -5.03 8.84 -17.08
N VAL A 316 -4.05 9.39 -16.37
CA VAL A 316 -3.70 10.82 -16.50
C VAL A 316 -3.25 11.18 -17.93
N ARG A 317 -2.44 10.32 -18.57
CA ARG A 317 -2.03 10.51 -19.98
C ARG A 317 -3.23 10.45 -20.92
N ASN A 318 -4.19 9.57 -20.67
CA ASN A 318 -5.41 9.46 -21.45
C ASN A 318 -6.29 10.71 -21.32
N VAL A 319 -6.44 11.26 -20.12
CA VAL A 319 -7.11 12.57 -19.90
C VAL A 319 -6.42 13.66 -20.72
N ARG A 320 -5.09 13.72 -20.67
CA ARG A 320 -4.31 14.70 -21.45
C ARG A 320 -4.51 14.53 -22.95
N ARG A 321 -4.50 13.31 -23.47
CA ARG A 321 -4.73 13.04 -24.90
C ARG A 321 -6.11 13.54 -25.33
N THR A 322 -7.15 13.23 -24.54
CA THR A 322 -8.51 13.74 -24.81
C THR A 322 -8.57 15.27 -24.75
N LEU A 323 -7.84 15.93 -23.86
CA LEU A 323 -7.74 17.40 -23.86
C LEU A 323 -7.04 17.93 -25.12
N GLN A 324 -6.00 17.25 -25.63
CA GLN A 324 -5.30 17.69 -26.84
C GLN A 324 -6.17 17.56 -28.10
N GLU A 325 -6.93 16.47 -28.22
CA GLU A 325 -7.90 16.26 -29.31
C GLU A 325 -8.94 17.41 -29.38
N VAL A 326 -9.33 17.94 -28.22
CA VAL A 326 -10.30 19.04 -28.09
C VAL A 326 -9.76 20.39 -28.56
N VAL A 327 -8.48 20.68 -28.32
CA VAL A 327 -7.86 21.95 -28.76
C VAL A 327 -7.85 22.05 -30.28
N ILE A 328 -7.68 20.92 -30.97
CA ILE A 328 -7.58 20.86 -32.43
C ILE A 328 -8.96 21.10 -33.08
N SER A 329 -10.06 20.82 -32.37
CA SER A 329 -11.42 20.81 -32.93
C SER A 329 -12.31 21.99 -32.52
N SER A 330 -11.76 23.05 -31.90
CA SER A 330 -12.55 24.11 -31.26
C SER A 330 -12.32 25.50 -31.87
N GLU A 331 -13.41 26.23 -32.14
CA GLU A 331 -13.39 27.62 -32.66
C GLU A 331 -13.39 28.71 -31.56
N SER A 332 -13.59 28.39 -30.27
CA SER A 332 -13.71 29.39 -29.19
C SER A 332 -12.44 29.53 -28.35
N ASP A 333 -11.83 30.72 -28.35
CA ASP A 333 -10.57 31.03 -27.64
C ASP A 333 -10.62 30.76 -26.13
N SER A 334 -11.72 31.13 -25.46
CA SER A 334 -11.91 30.92 -24.01
C SER A 334 -11.92 29.42 -23.64
N TYR A 335 -12.51 28.59 -24.49
CA TYR A 335 -12.52 27.14 -24.31
C TYR A 335 -11.13 26.54 -24.56
N VAL A 336 -10.45 26.97 -25.62
CA VAL A 336 -9.08 26.55 -25.94
C VAL A 336 -8.11 26.90 -24.82
N ASP A 337 -8.22 28.09 -24.22
CA ASP A 337 -7.37 28.50 -23.11
C ASP A 337 -7.61 27.68 -21.84
N GLN A 338 -8.86 27.37 -21.49
CA GLN A 338 -9.15 26.49 -20.35
C GLN A 338 -8.61 25.06 -20.56
N VAL A 339 -8.73 24.53 -21.77
CA VAL A 339 -8.17 23.23 -22.14
C VAL A 339 -6.64 23.26 -22.10
N ARG A 340 -6.01 24.34 -22.57
CA ARG A 340 -4.56 24.55 -22.53
C ARG A 340 -4.03 24.66 -21.09
N ILE A 341 -4.71 25.39 -20.23
CA ILE A 341 -4.39 25.51 -18.79
C ILE A 341 -4.54 24.14 -18.10
N CYS A 342 -5.62 23.42 -18.38
CA CYS A 342 -5.84 22.09 -17.84
C CYS A 342 -4.74 21.11 -18.27
N SER A 343 -4.40 21.08 -19.56
CA SER A 343 -3.32 20.26 -20.12
C SER A 343 -1.96 20.61 -19.51
N ARG A 344 -1.66 21.91 -19.34
CA ARG A 344 -0.43 22.37 -18.67
C ARG A 344 -0.36 21.95 -17.21
N SER A 345 -1.46 22.06 -16.46
CA SER A 345 -1.50 21.65 -15.05
C SER A 345 -1.22 20.15 -14.85
N LEU A 346 -1.62 19.32 -15.83
CA LEU A 346 -1.31 17.89 -15.84
C LEU A 346 0.14 17.60 -16.28
N SER A 347 0.75 18.48 -17.08
CA SER A 347 2.15 18.34 -17.52
C SER A 347 3.15 18.72 -16.42
N VAL A 348 2.89 19.79 -15.65
CA VAL A 348 3.78 20.22 -14.55
C VAL A 348 3.85 19.17 -13.45
N ASP A 349 2.72 18.51 -13.13
CA ASP A 349 2.67 17.41 -12.15
C ASP A 349 3.34 16.11 -12.66
N ALA A 350 3.53 15.95 -13.97
CA ALA A 350 4.26 14.84 -14.58
C ALA A 350 5.77 15.13 -14.67
N GLU A 351 6.14 16.38 -14.92
CA GLU A 351 7.52 16.85 -15.02
C GLU A 351 8.18 16.97 -13.63
N LEU A 352 7.42 17.37 -12.60
CA LEU A 352 7.86 17.28 -11.20
C LEU A 352 8.01 15.83 -10.70
N ARG A 353 7.24 14.87 -11.24
CA ARG A 353 7.45 13.44 -10.96
C ARG A 353 8.69 12.88 -11.64
N ALA A 354 9.03 13.35 -12.84
CA ALA A 354 10.27 12.95 -13.52
C ALA A 354 11.53 13.50 -12.82
N ARG A 355 11.41 14.53 -11.98
CA ARG A 355 12.53 15.10 -11.20
C ARG A 355 12.64 14.57 -9.76
N LEU A 356 11.69 13.74 -9.32
CA LEU A 356 11.65 13.12 -7.98
C LEU A 356 11.80 11.59 -8.03
N HIS A 357 12.10 11.05 -9.21
CA HIS A 357 12.50 9.65 -9.43
C HIS A 357 14.00 9.56 -9.66
#